data_AF-A0A1L8MNQ9-F1
#
_entry.id   AF-A0A1L8MNQ9-F1
#
_cell.length_a   1.000
_cell.length_b   1.000
_cell.length_c   1.000
_cell.angle_alpha   90.00
_cell.angle_beta   90.00
_cell.angle_gamma   90.00
#
_symmetry.space_group_name_H-M   'P 1'
#
loop_
_entity.id
_entity.type
_entity.pdbx_description
1 polymer ?
#
loop_
_entity_poly.entity_id
_entity_poly.type
_entity_poly.pdbx_seq_one_letter_code
_entity_poly.pdbx_strand_id
1 'polypeptide(L)'
;MSELNPISNLKLAKRGPIISIIAYLLISIAKLVSGYVLNSNSLVADGFNNLSDIVGNVALLIGLQLASQPADANHRFGHWKFEDLSSLITSFIMFIVGFQVLIQTIQNIIAGKQNPVDPLGAIVGVISAIIMFGVYAYNKQLSKKVRSSALVAASKDNLSDAVTSIGTSVAVLAASLHLPIIDRIAAIIITFFILKTAYDIFMSSAFSLSDGFDNKHLKKYEEAILQIPKISAVKSQRGRTYGSNVYLDIVLEMNPDLSVYESHAITEEVERLLSEKFSVYDIDIHVEPGLIPEDEQIDNVTKKLFKNEKIILSKVPDFQDFIAEDFTLIKENGQELNRQELIENPNFYPCNFDDFQLQSISQKTKLISYQLDGKIHTSIWRRNEVWYLIFHQVTSKQTSPLKINRYKITKK
;
A
#
# COMPACT_ATOMS: atom_id res chain seq x y z
N MET A 1 13.61 4.48 -16.30
CA MET A 1 14.28 3.18 -16.04
C MET A 1 13.16 2.16 -15.96
N SER A 2 13.10 1.20 -16.89
CA SER A 2 12.02 0.21 -16.94
C SER A 2 11.94 -0.53 -15.60
N GLU A 3 10.88 -0.31 -14.83
CA GLU A 3 10.64 -1.06 -13.61
C GLU A 3 10.54 -2.54 -13.99
N LEU A 4 11.56 -3.29 -13.57
CA LEU A 4 11.69 -4.71 -13.83
C LEU A 4 10.51 -5.44 -13.19
N ASN A 5 9.81 -6.24 -13.99
CA ASN A 5 8.73 -7.13 -13.56
C ASN A 5 9.09 -7.82 -12.23
N PRO A 6 8.23 -7.82 -11.20
CA PRO A 6 8.52 -8.39 -9.88
C PRO A 6 9.07 -9.83 -9.92
N ILE A 7 8.62 -10.64 -10.88
CA ILE A 7 9.10 -12.01 -11.07
C ILE A 7 10.56 -12.01 -11.54
N SER A 8 10.93 -11.05 -12.40
CA SER A 8 12.32 -10.87 -12.85
C SER A 8 13.25 -10.43 -11.71
N ASN A 9 12.75 -9.62 -10.77
CA ASN A 9 13.50 -9.23 -9.56
C ASN A 9 13.79 -10.44 -8.67
N LEU A 10 12.81 -11.33 -8.45
CA LEU A 10 13.04 -12.57 -7.70
C LEU A 10 14.05 -13.50 -8.41
N LYS A 11 13.99 -13.62 -9.74
CA LYS A 11 14.98 -14.40 -10.50
C LYS A 11 16.39 -13.83 -10.32
N LEU A 12 16.53 -12.51 -10.27
CA LEU A 12 17.81 -11.85 -9.97
C LEU A 12 18.23 -12.04 -8.51
N ALA A 13 17.28 -12.02 -7.56
CA ALA A 13 17.55 -12.20 -6.13
C ALA A 13 18.24 -13.54 -5.82
N LYS A 14 17.92 -14.61 -6.57
CA LYS A 14 18.54 -15.94 -6.43
C LYS A 14 20.06 -15.95 -6.59
N ARG A 15 20.64 -14.97 -7.30
CA ARG A 15 22.10 -14.86 -7.45
C ARG A 15 22.79 -14.65 -6.11
N GLY A 16 22.15 -13.94 -5.19
CA GLY A 16 22.74 -13.64 -3.88
C GLY A 16 23.02 -14.89 -3.05
N PRO A 17 22.00 -15.72 -2.74
CA PRO A 17 22.21 -16.96 -2.00
C PRO A 17 23.17 -17.92 -2.71
N ILE A 18 23.18 -17.97 -4.05
CA ILE A 18 24.15 -18.80 -4.80
C ILE A 18 25.58 -18.33 -4.54
N ILE A 19 25.84 -17.02 -4.59
CA ILE A 19 27.16 -16.45 -4.30
C ILE A 19 27.55 -16.72 -2.85
N SER A 20 26.62 -16.55 -1.90
CA SER A 20 26.84 -16.87 -0.49
C SER A 20 27.19 -18.34 -0.29
N ILE A 21 26.42 -19.27 -0.88
CA ILE A 21 26.68 -20.73 -0.80
C ILE A 21 28.08 -21.05 -1.31
N ILE A 22 28.47 -20.52 -2.47
CA ILE A 22 29.80 -20.75 -3.05
C ILE A 22 30.89 -20.21 -2.11
N ALA A 23 30.72 -18.99 -1.59
CA ALA A 23 31.68 -18.40 -0.66
C ALA A 23 31.80 -19.22 0.63
N TYR A 24 30.69 -19.59 1.27
CA TYR A 24 30.69 -20.42 2.47
C TYR A 24 31.32 -21.78 2.22
N LEU A 25 31.03 -22.43 1.08
CA LEU A 25 31.63 -23.71 0.74
C LEU A 25 33.16 -23.62 0.64
N LEU A 26 33.67 -22.60 -0.07
CA LEU A 26 35.10 -22.37 -0.20
C LEU A 26 35.76 -22.07 1.15
N ILE A 27 35.14 -21.22 1.97
CA ILE A 27 35.64 -20.87 3.29
C ILE A 27 35.61 -22.07 4.25
N SER A 28 34.51 -22.85 4.28
CA SER A 28 34.39 -24.05 5.10
C SER A 28 35.48 -25.07 4.75
N ILE A 29 35.70 -25.34 3.46
CA ILE A 29 36.77 -26.25 3.03
C ILE A 29 38.13 -25.73 3.49
N ALA A 30 38.42 -24.45 3.26
CA ALA A 30 39.68 -23.83 3.67
C ALA A 30 39.91 -23.91 5.18
N LYS A 31 38.89 -23.60 5.99
CA LYS A 31 38.93 -23.66 7.46
C LYS A 31 39.07 -25.09 7.99
N LEU A 32 38.35 -26.07 7.43
CA LEU A 32 38.42 -27.48 7.85
C LEU A 32 39.78 -28.11 7.50
N VAL A 33 40.28 -27.89 6.29
CA VAL A 33 41.60 -28.39 5.86
C VAL A 33 42.69 -27.74 6.72
N SER A 34 42.66 -26.42 6.87
CA SER A 34 43.63 -25.71 7.71
C SER A 34 43.53 -26.15 9.16
N GLY A 35 42.32 -26.33 9.69
CA GLY A 35 42.08 -26.80 11.06
C GLY A 35 42.63 -28.20 11.30
N TYR A 36 42.51 -29.11 10.34
CA TYR A 36 43.08 -30.46 10.43
C TYR A 36 44.62 -30.44 10.34
N VAL A 37 45.17 -29.72 9.37
CA VAL A 37 46.64 -29.63 9.18
C VAL A 37 47.32 -28.94 10.36
N LEU A 38 46.68 -27.92 10.93
CA LEU A 38 47.20 -27.13 12.04
C LEU A 38 46.78 -27.67 13.42
N ASN A 39 46.04 -28.79 13.47
CA ASN A 39 45.45 -29.35 14.69
C ASN A 39 44.65 -28.31 15.53
N SER A 40 43.97 -27.39 14.85
CA SER A 40 43.21 -26.30 15.46
C SER A 40 41.72 -26.65 15.57
N ASN A 41 41.31 -27.08 16.76
CA ASN A 41 39.91 -27.38 17.06
C ASN A 41 38.98 -26.16 16.91
N SER A 42 39.51 -24.94 17.11
CA SER A 42 38.76 -23.70 16.93
C SER A 42 38.44 -23.45 15.45
N LEU A 43 39.40 -23.69 14.54
CA LEU A 43 39.20 -23.54 13.11
C LEU A 43 38.27 -24.61 12.52
N VAL A 44 38.36 -25.85 13.03
CA VAL A 44 37.44 -26.93 12.65
C VAL A 44 36.01 -26.60 13.05
N ALA A 45 35.79 -26.14 14.29
CA ALA A 45 34.46 -25.73 14.77
C ALA A 45 33.88 -24.58 13.93
N ASP A 46 34.70 -23.58 13.60
CA ASP A 46 34.31 -22.44 12.76
C ASP A 46 34.00 -22.88 11.31
N GLY A 47 34.72 -23.87 10.77
CA GLY A 47 34.41 -24.48 9.47
C GLY A 47 33.06 -25.21 9.43
N PHE A 48 32.66 -25.86 10.53
CA PHE A 48 31.35 -26.50 10.68
C PHE A 48 30.21 -25.48 10.91
N ASN A 49 30.48 -24.36 11.58
CA ASN A 49 29.49 -23.28 11.69
C ASN A 49 29.12 -22.74 10.31
N ASN A 50 30.13 -22.42 9.48
CA ASN A 50 29.92 -22.01 8.09
C ASN A 50 29.10 -23.03 7.25
N LEU A 51 29.09 -24.32 7.61
CA LEU A 51 28.25 -25.33 6.95
C LEU A 51 26.76 -25.16 7.28
N SER A 52 26.43 -24.68 8.48
CA SER A 52 25.05 -24.35 8.86
C SER A 52 24.53 -23.15 8.06
N ASP A 53 25.40 -22.20 7.73
CA ASP A 53 25.05 -21.03 6.91
C ASP A 53 24.78 -21.43 5.45
N ILE A 54 25.46 -22.47 4.95
CA ILE A 54 25.13 -23.09 3.66
C ILE A 54 23.69 -23.61 3.69
N VAL A 55 23.29 -24.33 4.74
CA VAL A 55 21.92 -24.85 4.88
C VAL A 55 20.90 -23.71 4.92
N GLY A 56 21.18 -22.62 5.65
CA GLY A 56 20.36 -21.42 5.68
C GLY A 56 20.18 -20.80 4.29
N ASN A 57 21.27 -20.63 3.54
CA ASN A 57 21.22 -20.06 2.19
C ASN A 57 20.55 -21.01 1.17
N VAL A 58 20.65 -22.33 1.35
CA VAL A 58 19.89 -23.30 0.54
C VAL A 58 18.39 -23.18 0.82
N ALA A 59 17.97 -23.08 2.09
CA ALA A 59 16.57 -22.86 2.45
C ALA A 59 16.04 -21.56 1.84
N LEU A 60 16.84 -20.49 1.88
CA LEU A 60 16.53 -19.21 1.25
C LEU A 60 16.41 -19.32 -0.27
N LEU A 61 17.32 -20.05 -0.93
CA LEU A 61 17.28 -20.26 -2.38
C LEU A 61 16.02 -21.03 -2.81
N ILE A 62 15.63 -22.06 -2.05
CA ILE A 62 14.38 -22.80 -2.27
C ILE A 62 13.18 -21.86 -2.09
N GLY A 63 13.17 -21.05 -1.04
CA GLY A 63 12.15 -20.04 -0.79
C GLY A 63 11.97 -19.08 -1.96
N LEU A 64 13.06 -18.50 -2.46
CA LEU A 64 13.05 -17.63 -3.64
C LEU A 64 12.62 -18.36 -4.92
N GLN A 65 12.94 -19.65 -5.05
CA GLN A 65 12.48 -20.48 -6.16
C GLN A 65 10.97 -20.66 -6.13
N LEU A 66 10.40 -20.99 -4.97
CA LEU A 66 8.96 -21.11 -4.77
C LEU A 66 8.26 -19.76 -4.97
N ALA A 67 8.80 -18.69 -4.38
CA ALA A 67 8.23 -17.34 -4.50
C ALA A 67 8.18 -16.81 -5.94
N SER A 68 9.12 -17.25 -6.78
CA SER A 68 9.17 -16.85 -8.20
C SER A 68 8.14 -17.54 -9.10
N GLN A 69 7.35 -18.48 -8.56
CA GLN A 69 6.30 -19.14 -9.32
C GLN A 69 5.10 -18.19 -9.54
N PRO A 70 4.50 -18.21 -10.74
CA PRO A 70 3.30 -17.42 -11.02
C PRO A 70 2.12 -17.88 -10.15
N ALA A 71 1.03 -17.11 -10.19
CA ALA A 71 -0.23 -17.51 -9.57
C ALA A 71 -0.77 -18.82 -10.18
N ASP A 72 -1.34 -19.66 -9.33
CA ASP A 72 -1.99 -20.92 -9.72
C ASP A 72 -3.39 -21.04 -9.08
N ALA A 73 -4.06 -22.17 -9.28
CA ALA A 73 -5.42 -22.39 -8.78
C ALA A 73 -5.54 -22.34 -7.24
N ASN A 74 -4.48 -22.75 -6.52
CA ASN A 74 -4.45 -22.79 -5.06
C ASN A 74 -3.84 -21.51 -4.45
N HIS A 75 -3.07 -20.76 -5.24
CA HIS A 75 -2.38 -19.53 -4.87
C HIS A 75 -2.69 -18.43 -5.89
N ARG A 76 -3.93 -17.91 -5.85
CA ARG A 76 -4.42 -16.89 -6.80
C ARG A 76 -3.66 -15.56 -6.73
N PHE A 77 -3.11 -15.22 -5.56
CA PHE A 77 -2.26 -14.04 -5.36
C PHE A 77 -0.79 -14.30 -5.68
N GLY A 78 -0.43 -15.51 -6.13
CA GLY A 78 0.95 -15.92 -6.35
C GLY A 78 1.64 -16.46 -5.10
N HIS A 79 2.91 -16.83 -5.28
CA HIS A 79 3.71 -17.53 -4.27
C HIS A 79 4.61 -16.61 -3.45
N TRP A 80 4.41 -15.29 -3.52
CA TRP A 80 5.32 -14.29 -2.95
C TRP A 80 5.65 -14.49 -1.45
N LYS A 81 4.68 -14.93 -0.63
CA LYS A 81 4.89 -15.16 0.82
C LYS A 81 5.94 -16.24 1.13
N PHE A 82 6.29 -17.10 0.17
CA PHE A 82 7.37 -18.08 0.36
C PHE A 82 8.74 -17.42 0.57
N GLU A 83 8.93 -16.18 0.12
CA GLU A 83 10.13 -15.39 0.41
C GLU A 83 10.25 -15.09 1.91
N ASP A 84 9.20 -14.52 2.51
CA ASP A 84 9.16 -14.20 3.94
C ASP A 84 9.20 -15.46 4.80
N LEU A 85 8.52 -16.54 4.36
CA LEU A 85 8.58 -17.84 5.03
C LEU A 85 10.02 -18.40 5.06
N SER A 86 10.76 -18.30 3.96
CA SER A 86 12.15 -18.77 3.93
C SER A 86 13.09 -17.92 4.80
N SER A 87 12.83 -16.61 4.89
CA SER A 87 13.53 -15.71 5.81
C SER A 87 13.25 -16.08 7.26
N LEU A 88 12.00 -16.42 7.58
CA LEU A 88 11.60 -16.91 8.90
C LEU A 88 12.31 -18.22 9.25
N ILE A 89 12.32 -19.21 8.34
CA ILE A 89 13.04 -20.48 8.54
C ILE A 89 14.54 -20.24 8.77
N THR A 90 15.15 -19.35 7.98
CA THR A 90 16.56 -18.97 8.14
C THR A 90 16.81 -18.38 9.52
N SER A 91 15.92 -17.52 10.03
CA SER A 91 16.05 -16.97 11.38
C SER A 91 16.01 -18.04 12.49
N PHE A 92 15.22 -19.10 12.32
CA PHE A 92 15.21 -20.23 13.26
C PHE A 92 16.52 -21.01 13.24
N ILE A 93 17.09 -21.25 12.05
CA ILE A 93 18.42 -21.88 11.92
C ILE A 93 19.47 -21.03 12.63
N MET A 94 19.45 -19.70 12.41
CA MET A 94 20.37 -18.77 13.09
C MET A 94 20.18 -18.76 14.62
N PHE A 95 18.95 -18.87 15.12
CA PHE A 95 18.71 -19.01 16.56
C PHE A 95 19.33 -20.29 17.12
N ILE A 96 19.14 -21.42 16.45
CA ILE A 96 19.70 -22.71 16.89
C ILE A 96 21.23 -22.60 16.98
N VAL A 97 21.88 -22.07 15.93
CA VAL A 97 23.32 -21.86 15.88
C VAL A 97 23.76 -20.86 16.98
N GLY A 98 23.06 -19.73 17.11
CA GLY A 98 23.37 -18.72 18.12
C GLY A 98 23.28 -19.24 19.55
N PHE A 99 22.26 -20.04 19.88
CA PHE A 99 22.13 -20.67 21.19
C PHE A 99 23.18 -21.75 21.43
N GLN A 100 23.53 -22.52 20.40
CA GLN A 100 24.62 -23.50 20.48
C GLN A 100 25.96 -22.82 20.80
N VAL A 101 26.29 -21.73 20.09
CA VAL A 101 27.49 -20.92 20.34
C VAL A 101 27.46 -20.31 21.74
N LEU A 102 26.29 -19.82 22.21
CA LEU A 102 26.13 -19.30 23.57
C LEU A 102 26.45 -20.35 24.64
N ILE A 103 25.86 -21.54 24.51
CA ILE A 103 26.07 -22.65 25.46
C ILE A 103 27.54 -23.05 25.47
N GLN A 104 28.16 -23.21 24.30
CA GLN A 104 29.58 -23.55 24.19
C GLN A 104 30.48 -22.46 24.81
N THR A 105 30.16 -21.18 24.57
CA THR A 105 30.89 -20.05 25.14
C THR A 105 30.82 -20.06 26.67
N ILE A 106 29.62 -20.24 27.25
CA ILE A 106 29.42 -20.33 28.70
C ILE A 106 30.18 -21.53 29.28
N GLN A 107 30.09 -22.70 28.64
CA GLN A 107 30.81 -23.90 29.08
C GLN A 107 32.33 -23.70 29.06
N ASN A 108 32.87 -23.06 28.03
CA ASN A 108 34.29 -22.77 27.92
C ASN A 108 34.76 -21.78 28.99
N ILE A 109 33.96 -20.76 29.29
CA ILE A 109 34.23 -19.79 30.37
C ILE A 109 34.26 -20.51 31.73
N ILE A 110 33.27 -21.34 32.03
CA ILE A 110 33.16 -22.07 33.31
C ILE A 110 34.28 -23.10 33.46
N ALA A 111 34.56 -23.87 32.40
CA ALA A 111 35.58 -24.92 32.43
C ALA A 111 37.02 -24.37 32.45
N GLY A 112 37.21 -23.06 32.28
CA GLY A 112 38.53 -22.44 32.22
C GLY A 112 39.41 -22.94 31.07
N LYS A 113 38.81 -23.57 30.04
CA LYS A 113 39.55 -24.11 28.90
C LYS A 113 40.24 -22.98 28.15
N GLN A 114 41.54 -23.12 27.95
CA GLN A 114 42.30 -22.27 27.04
C GLN A 114 42.40 -23.01 25.71
N ASN A 115 41.92 -22.36 24.64
CA ASN A 115 42.12 -22.91 23.30
C ASN A 115 43.60 -22.72 22.91
N PRO A 116 44.25 -23.73 22.33
CA PRO A 116 45.61 -23.58 21.84
C PRO A 116 45.66 -22.44 20.82
N VAL A 117 46.64 -21.56 20.99
CA VAL A 117 46.86 -20.39 20.14
C VAL A 117 47.47 -20.86 18.82
N ASP A 118 46.77 -20.64 17.72
CA ASP A 118 47.28 -20.89 16.38
C ASP A 118 47.30 -19.58 15.56
N PRO A 119 48.47 -18.91 15.45
CA PRO A 119 48.62 -17.67 14.69
C PRO A 119 48.19 -17.79 13.22
N LEU A 120 48.30 -18.98 12.61
CA LEU A 120 47.87 -19.21 11.23
C LEU A 120 46.33 -19.24 11.13
N GLY A 121 45.64 -19.74 12.16
CA GLY A 121 44.19 -19.70 12.27
C GLY A 121 43.61 -18.28 12.28
N ALA A 122 44.30 -17.31 12.90
CA ALA A 122 43.90 -15.90 12.86
C ALA A 122 43.95 -15.32 11.44
N ILE A 123 44.96 -15.67 10.65
CA ILE A 123 45.08 -15.22 9.25
C ILE A 123 43.94 -15.77 8.41
N VAL A 124 43.61 -17.06 8.57
CA VAL A 124 42.48 -17.69 7.88
C VAL A 124 41.16 -17.00 8.27
N GLY A 125 40.97 -16.66 9.55
CA GLY A 125 39.82 -15.90 10.03
C GLY A 125 39.70 -14.50 9.40
N VAL A 126 40.81 -13.75 9.28
CA VAL A 126 40.82 -12.43 8.64
C VAL A 126 40.49 -12.54 7.14
N ILE A 127 41.05 -13.52 6.44
CA ILE A 127 40.74 -13.75 5.02
C ILE A 127 39.26 -14.10 4.85
N SER A 128 38.72 -14.97 5.71
CA SER A 128 37.29 -15.31 5.75
C SER A 128 36.43 -14.06 5.94
N ALA A 129 36.79 -13.18 6.89
CA ALA A 129 36.07 -11.94 7.13
C ALA A 129 36.05 -11.01 5.91
N ILE A 130 37.17 -10.86 5.22
CA ILE A 130 37.27 -10.02 4.01
C ILE A 130 36.35 -10.56 2.91
N ILE A 131 36.37 -11.87 2.67
CA ILE A 131 35.51 -12.52 1.69
C ILE A 131 34.03 -12.29 2.06
N MET A 132 33.65 -12.57 3.30
CA MET A 132 32.28 -12.42 3.77
C MET A 132 31.80 -10.96 3.74
N PHE A 133 32.67 -10.00 4.03
CA PHE A 133 32.35 -8.59 3.86
C PHE A 133 32.10 -8.22 2.39
N GLY A 134 32.86 -8.78 1.46
CA GLY A 134 32.63 -8.62 0.02
C GLY A 134 31.28 -9.19 -0.42
N VAL A 135 30.94 -10.40 0.06
CA VAL A 135 29.63 -11.03 -0.19
C VAL A 135 28.50 -10.21 0.41
N TYR A 136 28.66 -9.73 1.65
CA TYR A 136 27.71 -8.81 2.29
C TYR A 136 27.48 -7.56 1.43
N ALA A 137 28.54 -6.89 0.99
CA ALA A 137 28.43 -5.66 0.20
C ALA A 137 27.67 -5.91 -1.11
N TYR A 138 27.96 -7.03 -1.79
CA TYR A 138 27.24 -7.44 -2.99
C TYR A 138 25.75 -7.70 -2.71
N ASN A 139 25.44 -8.54 -1.71
CA ASN A 139 24.05 -8.88 -1.36
C ASN A 139 23.28 -7.68 -0.83
N LYS A 140 23.93 -6.75 -0.13
CA LYS A 140 23.32 -5.50 0.34
C LYS A 140 22.95 -4.56 -0.80
N GLN A 141 23.79 -4.48 -1.83
CA GLN A 141 23.47 -3.70 -3.03
C GLN A 141 22.37 -4.37 -3.84
N LEU A 142 22.46 -5.69 -4.04
CA LEU A 142 21.47 -6.44 -4.80
C LEU A 142 20.10 -6.43 -4.10
N SER A 143 20.03 -6.60 -2.78
CA SER A 143 18.78 -6.54 -2.01
C SER A 143 18.08 -5.19 -2.13
N LYS A 144 18.82 -4.08 -2.10
CA LYS A 144 18.26 -2.74 -2.35
C LYS A 144 17.73 -2.61 -3.78
N LYS A 145 18.42 -3.18 -4.76
CA LYS A 145 18.03 -3.12 -6.17
C LYS A 145 16.75 -3.92 -6.46
N VAL A 146 16.64 -5.13 -5.89
CA VAL A 146 15.51 -6.04 -6.13
C VAL A 146 14.41 -5.95 -5.07
N ARG A 147 14.60 -5.14 -4.03
CA ARG A 147 13.70 -4.97 -2.85
C ARG A 147 13.34 -6.30 -2.16
N SER A 148 14.25 -7.27 -2.15
CA SER A 148 14.02 -8.60 -1.59
C SER A 148 14.30 -8.65 -0.09
N SER A 149 13.29 -9.04 0.70
CA SER A 149 13.41 -9.24 2.16
C SER A 149 14.34 -10.41 2.48
N ALA A 150 14.23 -11.50 1.72
CA ALA A 150 15.11 -12.66 1.79
C ALA A 150 16.57 -12.28 1.60
N LEU A 151 16.86 -11.44 0.61
CA LEU A 151 18.24 -11.04 0.34
C LEU A 151 18.77 -10.03 1.37
N VAL A 152 17.89 -9.23 1.98
CA VAL A 152 18.26 -8.43 3.16
C VAL A 152 18.67 -9.34 4.31
N ALA A 153 17.90 -10.39 4.60
CA ALA A 153 18.23 -11.38 5.62
C ALA A 153 19.60 -12.03 5.35
N ALA A 154 19.82 -12.55 4.14
CA ALA A 154 21.13 -13.09 3.74
C ALA A 154 22.27 -12.09 3.90
N SER A 155 22.07 -10.82 3.52
CA SER A 155 23.12 -9.81 3.68
C SER A 155 23.47 -9.58 5.15
N LYS A 156 22.47 -9.54 6.05
CA LYS A 156 22.71 -9.35 7.49
C LYS A 156 23.44 -10.56 8.08
N ASP A 157 23.08 -11.76 7.66
CA ASP A 157 23.75 -13.01 8.02
C ASP A 157 25.23 -12.98 7.60
N ASN A 158 25.51 -12.64 6.33
CA ASN A 158 26.89 -12.52 5.83
C ASN A 158 27.70 -11.46 6.58
N LEU A 159 27.08 -10.37 7.03
CA LEU A 159 27.71 -9.37 7.88
C LEU A 159 28.01 -9.92 9.27
N SER A 160 27.07 -10.67 9.87
CA SER A 160 27.26 -11.33 11.16
C SER A 160 28.48 -12.25 11.12
N ASP A 161 28.68 -13.00 10.04
CA ASP A 161 29.84 -13.89 9.90
C ASP A 161 31.15 -13.18 9.62
N ALA A 162 31.11 -12.07 8.89
CA ALA A 162 32.29 -11.22 8.74
C ALA A 162 32.73 -10.69 10.11
N VAL A 163 31.80 -10.19 10.92
CA VAL A 163 32.06 -9.72 12.28
C VAL A 163 32.54 -10.85 13.18
N THR A 164 31.94 -12.03 13.09
CA THR A 164 32.33 -13.22 13.85
C THR A 164 33.74 -13.66 13.49
N SER A 165 34.07 -13.73 12.20
CA SER A 165 35.41 -14.10 11.71
C SER A 165 36.49 -13.09 12.18
N ILE A 166 36.18 -11.78 12.20
CA ILE A 166 37.06 -10.75 12.77
C ILE A 166 37.23 -10.96 14.27
N GLY A 167 36.12 -11.16 14.98
CA GLY A 167 36.12 -11.36 16.42
C GLY A 167 36.96 -12.57 16.84
N THR A 168 36.81 -13.71 16.13
CA THR A 168 37.65 -14.91 16.32
C THR A 168 39.13 -14.61 16.05
N SER A 169 39.44 -13.85 15.00
CA SER A 169 40.83 -13.47 14.69
C SER A 169 41.46 -12.60 15.77
N VAL A 170 40.72 -11.60 16.27
CA VAL A 170 41.13 -10.75 17.40
C VAL A 170 41.30 -11.57 18.67
N ALA A 171 40.41 -12.53 18.91
CA ALA A 171 40.50 -13.43 20.06
C ALA A 171 41.75 -14.31 20.03
N VAL A 172 42.09 -14.90 18.87
CA VAL A 172 43.32 -15.68 18.68
C VAL A 172 44.57 -14.80 18.87
N LEU A 173 44.58 -13.58 18.34
CA LEU A 173 45.67 -12.62 18.56
C LEU A 173 45.79 -12.22 20.04
N ALA A 174 44.69 -11.95 20.73
CA ALA A 174 44.70 -11.60 22.14
C ALA A 174 45.16 -12.77 23.04
N ALA A 175 44.79 -14.01 22.68
CA ALA A 175 45.28 -15.21 23.35
C ALA A 175 46.80 -15.37 23.18
N SER A 176 47.35 -15.02 22.01
CA SER A 176 48.81 -14.99 21.77
C SER A 176 49.56 -13.98 22.65
N LEU A 177 48.87 -12.92 23.10
CA LEU A 177 49.41 -11.89 24.00
C LEU A 177 49.15 -12.21 25.49
N HIS A 178 48.74 -13.44 25.82
CA HIS A 178 48.36 -13.86 27.18
C HIS A 178 47.22 -13.05 27.81
N LEU A 179 46.26 -12.56 27.00
CA LEU A 179 45.06 -11.84 27.44
C LEU A 179 43.78 -12.68 27.22
N PRO A 180 43.58 -13.80 27.95
CA PRO A 180 42.46 -14.73 27.73
C PRO A 180 41.08 -14.14 28.10
N ILE A 181 41.05 -13.02 28.83
CA ILE A 181 39.81 -12.31 29.16
C ILE A 181 39.18 -11.70 27.89
N ILE A 182 40.01 -11.26 26.94
CA ILE A 182 39.55 -10.62 25.70
C ILE A 182 38.81 -11.63 24.80
N ASP A 183 39.31 -12.86 24.70
CA ASP A 183 38.65 -13.96 23.97
C ASP A 183 37.23 -14.22 24.49
N ARG A 184 37.07 -14.31 25.82
CA ARG A 184 35.77 -14.53 26.47
C ARG A 184 34.79 -13.39 26.22
N ILE A 185 35.26 -12.14 26.29
CA ILE A 185 34.44 -10.95 26.03
C ILE A 185 34.03 -10.92 24.56
N ALA A 186 34.96 -11.19 23.64
CA ALA A 186 34.68 -11.24 22.21
C ALA A 186 33.61 -12.30 21.88
N ALA A 187 33.73 -13.52 22.43
CA ALA A 187 32.76 -14.59 22.22
C ALA A 187 31.34 -14.22 22.69
N ILE A 188 31.21 -13.54 23.84
CA ILE A 188 29.92 -13.05 24.34
C ILE A 188 29.32 -11.99 23.38
N ILE A 189 30.14 -11.04 22.94
CA ILE A 189 29.71 -9.97 22.03
C ILE A 189 29.24 -10.57 20.70
N ILE A 190 30.02 -11.46 20.11
CA ILE A 190 29.68 -12.17 18.86
C ILE A 190 28.34 -12.89 19.00
N THR A 191 28.18 -13.67 20.06
CA THR A 191 26.94 -14.42 20.32
C THR A 191 25.72 -13.50 20.41
N PHE A 192 25.88 -12.35 21.09
CA PHE A 192 24.81 -11.35 21.15
C PHE A 192 24.45 -10.80 19.76
N PHE A 193 25.43 -10.49 18.92
CA PHE A 193 25.18 -10.01 17.55
C PHE A 193 24.44 -11.05 16.70
N ILE A 194 24.80 -12.33 16.78
CA ILE A 194 24.14 -13.42 16.06
C ILE A 194 22.66 -13.50 16.49
N LEU A 195 22.40 -13.60 17.80
CA LEU A 195 21.03 -13.71 18.33
C LEU A 195 20.19 -12.46 18.04
N LYS A 196 20.79 -11.27 18.11
CA LYS A 196 20.10 -10.01 17.76
C LYS A 196 19.73 -9.98 16.28
N THR A 197 20.62 -10.45 15.41
CA THR A 197 20.37 -10.50 13.96
C THR A 197 19.27 -11.50 13.63
N ALA A 198 19.30 -12.69 14.24
CA ALA A 198 18.25 -13.69 14.12
C ALA A 198 16.88 -13.13 14.57
N TYR A 199 16.86 -12.43 15.72
CA TYR A 199 15.66 -11.78 16.23
C TYR A 199 15.12 -10.70 15.29
N ASP A 200 15.97 -9.87 14.71
CA ASP A 200 15.52 -8.83 13.77
C ASP A 200 14.93 -9.42 12.49
N ILE A 201 15.52 -10.49 11.97
CA ILE A 201 14.99 -11.20 10.79
C ILE A 201 13.67 -11.88 11.14
N PHE A 202 13.60 -12.54 12.29
CA PHE A 202 12.38 -13.16 12.80
C PHE A 202 11.25 -12.15 12.91
N MET A 203 11.46 -11.04 13.62
CA MET A 203 10.43 -10.01 13.83
C MET A 203 9.97 -9.38 12.52
N SER A 204 10.90 -9.10 11.60
CA SER A 204 10.54 -8.56 10.28
C SER A 204 9.72 -9.55 9.45
N SER A 205 10.09 -10.84 9.48
CA SER A 205 9.41 -11.88 8.69
C SER A 205 8.05 -12.21 9.29
N ALA A 206 7.95 -12.31 10.62
CA ALA A 206 6.69 -12.52 11.34
C ALA A 206 5.73 -11.36 11.11
N PHE A 207 6.22 -10.12 11.18
CA PHE A 207 5.42 -8.91 10.90
C PHE A 207 4.86 -8.93 9.47
N SER A 208 5.67 -9.28 8.46
CA SER A 208 5.19 -9.40 7.08
C SER A 208 4.16 -10.53 6.91
N LEU A 209 4.45 -11.72 7.47
CA LEU A 209 3.58 -12.89 7.35
C LEU A 209 2.21 -12.68 8.04
N SER A 210 2.18 -11.90 9.13
CA SER A 210 0.94 -11.51 9.83
C SER A 210 0.18 -10.36 9.15
N ASP A 211 0.53 -9.99 7.92
CA ASP A 211 -0.02 -8.84 7.18
C ASP A 211 0.19 -7.48 7.89
N GLY A 212 1.27 -7.37 8.67
CA GLY A 212 1.70 -6.11 9.28
C GLY A 212 2.17 -5.11 8.22
N PHE A 213 1.81 -3.84 8.40
CA PHE A 213 2.16 -2.78 7.47
C PHE A 213 2.44 -1.45 8.20
N ASP A 214 3.34 -0.63 7.65
CA ASP A 214 3.74 0.64 8.29
C ASP A 214 2.71 1.75 8.02
N ASN A 215 2.09 2.24 9.10
CA ASN A 215 1.14 3.36 9.06
C ASN A 215 1.71 4.64 8.45
N LYS A 216 3.04 4.84 8.46
CA LYS A 216 3.67 5.99 7.79
C LYS A 216 3.49 5.95 6.28
N HIS A 217 3.46 4.76 5.67
CA HIS A 217 3.21 4.60 4.25
C HIS A 217 1.72 4.89 3.94
N LEU A 218 0.81 4.36 4.75
CA LEU A 218 -0.63 4.60 4.62
C LEU A 218 -0.98 6.10 4.64
N LYS A 219 -0.40 6.88 5.56
CA LYS A 219 -0.61 8.34 5.59
C LYS A 219 -0.18 9.03 4.31
N LYS A 220 0.95 8.62 3.71
CA LYS A 220 1.44 9.19 2.44
C LYS A 220 0.54 8.84 1.26
N TYR A 221 -0.06 7.65 1.27
CA TYR A 221 -1.01 7.23 0.25
C TYR A 221 -2.28 8.07 0.36
N GLU A 222 -2.85 8.18 1.56
CA GLU A 222 -4.01 9.02 1.85
C GLU A 222 -3.79 10.47 1.43
N GLU A 223 -2.66 11.08 1.82
CA GLU A 223 -2.32 12.45 1.42
C GLU A 223 -2.26 12.63 -0.10
N ALA A 224 -1.82 11.62 -0.85
CA ALA A 224 -1.76 11.65 -2.30
C ALA A 224 -3.12 11.42 -2.96
N ILE A 225 -3.92 10.48 -2.43
CA ILE A 225 -5.27 10.18 -2.90
C ILE A 225 -6.18 11.39 -2.74
N LEU A 226 -6.12 12.09 -1.60
CA LEU A 226 -6.94 13.27 -1.32
C LEU A 226 -6.63 14.48 -2.22
N GLN A 227 -5.59 14.43 -3.05
CA GLN A 227 -5.34 15.44 -4.08
C GLN A 227 -6.19 15.23 -5.35
N ILE A 228 -6.75 14.03 -5.54
CA ILE A 228 -7.57 13.72 -6.71
C ILE A 228 -8.96 14.34 -6.49
N PRO A 229 -9.46 15.16 -7.45
CA PRO A 229 -10.79 15.75 -7.36
C PRO A 229 -11.89 14.69 -7.17
N LYS A 230 -13.02 15.08 -6.57
CA LYS A 230 -14.20 14.23 -6.32
C LYS A 230 -14.04 13.13 -5.26
N ILE A 231 -12.83 12.87 -4.77
CA ILE A 231 -12.63 12.07 -3.55
C ILE A 231 -12.87 12.95 -2.34
N SER A 232 -13.85 12.59 -1.53
CA SER A 232 -14.22 13.35 -0.32
C SER A 232 -13.41 12.91 0.90
N ALA A 233 -13.19 11.60 1.05
CA ALA A 233 -12.41 11.05 2.15
C ALA A 233 -11.84 9.66 1.81
N VAL A 234 -10.78 9.28 2.52
CA VAL A 234 -10.31 7.89 2.60
C VAL A 234 -10.85 7.31 3.92
N LYS A 235 -11.96 6.59 3.86
CA LYS A 235 -12.67 6.10 5.05
C LYS A 235 -11.87 5.04 5.79
N SER A 236 -11.26 4.13 5.03
CA SER A 236 -10.36 3.13 5.59
C SER A 236 -9.33 2.72 4.55
N GLN A 237 -8.15 2.33 5.03
CA GLN A 237 -7.09 1.79 4.21
C GLN A 237 -6.36 0.71 5.01
N ARG A 238 -6.06 -0.39 4.33
CA ARG A 238 -5.27 -1.49 4.88
C ARG A 238 -4.19 -1.82 3.87
N GLY A 239 -2.96 -1.97 4.34
CA GLY A 239 -1.84 -2.41 3.53
C GLY A 239 -1.36 -3.77 3.99
N ARG A 240 -0.77 -4.52 3.06
CA ARG A 240 -0.06 -5.76 3.35
C ARG A 240 1.07 -5.94 2.36
N THR A 241 2.05 -6.74 2.75
CA THR A 241 3.24 -7.01 1.94
C THR A 241 3.26 -8.47 1.52
N TYR A 242 3.60 -8.70 0.25
CA TYR A 242 3.81 -10.01 -0.33
C TYR A 242 5.23 -10.05 -0.89
N GLY A 243 6.21 -10.43 -0.05
CA GLY A 243 7.63 -10.34 -0.39
C GLY A 243 8.05 -8.88 -0.61
N SER A 244 8.39 -8.52 -1.84
CA SER A 244 8.74 -7.14 -2.22
C SER A 244 7.56 -6.25 -2.64
N ASN A 245 6.36 -6.82 -2.74
CA ASN A 245 5.19 -6.17 -3.35
C ASN A 245 4.21 -5.67 -2.29
N VAL A 246 3.69 -4.45 -2.50
CA VAL A 246 2.68 -3.85 -1.62
C VAL A 246 1.30 -4.03 -2.23
N TYR A 247 0.35 -4.49 -1.42
CA TYR A 247 -1.06 -4.60 -1.77
C TYR A 247 -1.88 -3.72 -0.83
N LEU A 248 -2.87 -3.02 -1.38
CA LEU A 248 -3.73 -2.12 -0.61
C LEU A 248 -5.20 -2.50 -0.77
N ASP A 249 -5.95 -2.45 0.32
CA ASP A 249 -7.41 -2.42 0.29
C ASP A 249 -7.84 -1.03 0.78
N ILE A 250 -8.60 -0.29 -0.03
CA ILE A 250 -8.97 1.10 0.26
C ILE A 250 -10.48 1.27 0.13
N VAL A 251 -11.07 2.00 1.08
CA VAL A 251 -12.45 2.48 0.97
C VAL A 251 -12.43 3.98 0.75
N LEU A 252 -12.92 4.42 -0.40
CA LEU A 252 -13.01 5.82 -0.79
C LEU A 252 -14.44 6.32 -0.68
N GLU A 253 -14.61 7.49 -0.09
CA GLU A 253 -15.88 8.21 -0.13
C GLU A 253 -15.88 9.21 -1.27
N MET A 254 -16.93 9.16 -2.07
CA MET A 254 -17.15 10.05 -3.22
C MET A 254 -18.58 10.61 -3.21
N ASN A 255 -18.83 11.63 -4.02
CA ASN A 255 -20.18 12.17 -4.14
C ASN A 255 -21.17 11.09 -4.65
N PRO A 256 -22.29 10.83 -3.96
CA PRO A 256 -23.30 9.85 -4.37
C PRO A 256 -24.00 10.20 -5.70
N ASP A 257 -23.82 11.43 -6.19
CA ASP A 257 -24.37 11.84 -7.46
C ASP A 257 -23.65 11.22 -8.66
N LEU A 258 -22.37 10.86 -8.50
CA LEU A 258 -21.56 10.26 -9.55
C LEU A 258 -22.17 8.96 -10.07
N SER A 259 -22.07 8.77 -11.37
CA SER A 259 -22.35 7.49 -12.00
C SER A 259 -21.26 6.46 -11.66
N VAL A 260 -21.59 5.17 -11.79
CA VAL A 260 -20.62 4.07 -11.64
C VAL A 260 -19.43 4.23 -12.60
N TYR A 261 -19.68 4.79 -13.79
CA TYR A 261 -18.64 5.05 -14.77
C TYR A 261 -17.66 6.13 -14.29
N GLU A 262 -18.17 7.24 -13.77
CA GLU A 262 -17.33 8.33 -13.25
C GLU A 262 -16.55 7.91 -12.02
N SER A 263 -17.17 7.20 -11.07
CA SER A 263 -16.46 6.70 -9.90
C SER A 263 -15.37 5.71 -10.29
N HIS A 264 -15.63 4.80 -11.24
CA HIS A 264 -14.63 3.86 -11.74
C HIS A 264 -13.45 4.54 -12.43
N ALA A 265 -13.69 5.59 -13.22
CA ALA A 265 -12.60 6.35 -13.84
C ALA A 265 -11.68 7.00 -12.77
N ILE A 266 -12.25 7.46 -11.66
CA ILE A 266 -11.46 8.00 -10.54
C ILE A 266 -10.68 6.88 -9.82
N THR A 267 -11.26 5.68 -9.68
CA THR A 267 -10.52 4.53 -9.10
C THR A 267 -9.32 4.14 -9.96
N GLU A 268 -9.44 4.12 -11.29
CA GLU A 268 -8.30 3.88 -12.20
C GLU A 268 -7.21 4.96 -12.04
N GLU A 269 -7.60 6.23 -11.82
CA GLU A 269 -6.65 7.31 -11.57
C GLU A 269 -5.89 7.09 -10.25
N VAL A 270 -6.58 6.66 -9.19
CA VAL A 270 -5.97 6.30 -7.90
C VAL A 270 -5.00 5.13 -8.07
N GLU A 271 -5.40 4.08 -8.78
CA GLU A 271 -4.55 2.91 -9.05
C GLU A 271 -3.26 3.31 -9.75
N ARG A 272 -3.36 4.09 -10.83
CA ARG A 272 -2.21 4.59 -11.57
C ARG A 272 -1.31 5.46 -10.70
N LEU A 273 -1.88 6.41 -9.95
CA LEU A 273 -1.12 7.29 -9.05
C LEU A 273 -0.30 6.48 -8.04
N LEU A 274 -0.92 5.51 -7.38
CA LEU A 274 -0.27 4.71 -6.35
C LEU A 274 0.76 3.73 -6.93
N SER A 275 0.49 3.17 -8.10
CA SER A 275 1.43 2.32 -8.82
C SER A 275 2.69 3.11 -9.23
N GLU A 276 2.53 4.24 -9.93
CA GLU A 276 3.65 5.01 -10.48
C GLU A 276 4.47 5.74 -9.40
N LYS A 277 3.81 6.35 -8.41
CA LYS A 277 4.48 7.20 -7.42
C LYS A 277 5.04 6.41 -6.23
N PHE A 278 4.38 5.31 -5.87
CA PHE A 278 4.69 4.56 -4.65
C PHE A 278 5.05 3.10 -4.89
N SER A 279 5.09 2.64 -6.15
CA SER A 279 5.34 1.24 -6.51
C SER A 279 4.38 0.26 -5.82
N VAL A 280 3.11 0.65 -5.64
CA VAL A 280 2.07 -0.27 -5.18
C VAL A 280 1.77 -1.26 -6.31
N TYR A 281 1.76 -2.55 -5.98
CA TYR A 281 1.66 -3.60 -7.00
C TYR A 281 0.21 -3.85 -7.43
N ASP A 282 -0.71 -3.87 -6.46
CA ASP A 282 -2.12 -4.18 -6.69
C ASP A 282 -2.98 -3.53 -5.61
N ILE A 283 -4.20 -3.13 -5.96
CA ILE A 283 -5.08 -2.32 -5.12
C ILE A 283 -6.52 -2.78 -5.31
N ASP A 284 -7.24 -3.02 -4.22
CA ASP A 284 -8.69 -3.20 -4.22
C ASP A 284 -9.35 -1.93 -3.69
N ILE A 285 -10.18 -1.29 -4.51
CA ILE A 285 -10.85 -0.03 -4.16
C ILE A 285 -12.36 -0.26 -4.06
N HIS A 286 -12.87 -0.10 -2.84
CA HIS A 286 -14.31 -0.02 -2.60
C HIS A 286 -14.75 1.45 -2.57
N VAL A 287 -15.74 1.79 -3.39
CA VAL A 287 -16.32 3.15 -3.42
C VAL A 287 -17.60 3.17 -2.59
N GLU A 288 -17.65 4.06 -1.61
CA GLU A 288 -18.83 4.35 -0.81
C GLU A 288 -19.36 5.77 -1.11
N PRO A 289 -20.69 5.96 -1.08
CA PRO A 289 -21.26 7.30 -1.13
C PRO A 289 -20.94 8.07 0.15
N GLY A 290 -20.30 9.23 0.02
CA GLY A 290 -20.14 10.18 1.10
C GLY A 290 -21.48 10.75 1.57
N LEU A 291 -21.54 11.17 2.82
CA LEU A 291 -22.71 11.86 3.37
C LEU A 291 -22.93 13.19 2.64
N ILE A 292 -24.20 13.61 2.49
CA ILE A 292 -24.55 14.93 1.98
C ILE A 292 -25.26 15.71 3.08
N PRO A 293 -24.53 16.40 3.99
CA PRO A 293 -25.12 16.96 5.20
C PRO A 293 -26.26 17.94 4.95
N GLU A 294 -26.21 18.72 3.87
CA GLU A 294 -27.18 19.78 3.59
C GLU A 294 -28.42 19.32 2.81
N ASP A 295 -28.31 18.27 1.99
CA ASP A 295 -29.40 17.87 1.07
C ASP A 295 -30.24 16.68 1.57
N GLU A 296 -29.93 16.11 2.74
CA GLU A 296 -30.80 15.12 3.40
C GLU A 296 -32.03 15.77 4.05
N GLN A 297 -31.93 17.06 4.44
CA GLN A 297 -33.05 17.80 5.02
C GLN A 297 -33.81 18.58 3.94
N ILE A 298 -35.08 18.23 3.74
CA ILE A 298 -35.96 18.85 2.74
C ILE A 298 -36.03 20.38 2.91
N ASP A 299 -36.01 20.90 4.14
CA ASP A 299 -36.09 22.34 4.40
C ASP A 299 -34.89 23.11 3.84
N ASN A 300 -33.69 22.51 3.90
CA ASN A 300 -32.48 23.13 3.37
C ASN A 300 -32.48 23.12 1.85
N VAL A 301 -32.86 22.00 1.24
CA VAL A 301 -33.05 21.89 -0.22
C VAL A 301 -34.09 22.91 -0.69
N THR A 302 -35.19 23.06 0.04
CA THR A 302 -36.26 24.02 -0.27
C THR A 302 -35.72 25.45 -0.26
N LYS A 303 -34.99 25.86 0.78
CA LYS A 303 -34.36 27.19 0.85
C LYS A 303 -33.35 27.42 -0.28
N LYS A 304 -32.54 26.41 -0.60
CA LYS A 304 -31.53 26.46 -1.65
C LYS A 304 -32.15 26.63 -3.03
N LEU A 305 -33.15 25.80 -3.36
CA LEU A 305 -33.83 25.89 -4.64
C LEU A 305 -34.70 27.14 -4.77
N PHE A 306 -35.32 27.60 -3.68
CA PHE A 306 -36.00 28.90 -3.63
C PHE A 306 -35.03 30.05 -3.96
N LYS A 307 -33.81 30.04 -3.41
CA LYS A 307 -32.77 31.01 -3.75
C LYS A 307 -32.33 30.90 -5.21
N ASN A 308 -32.12 29.68 -5.71
CA ASN A 308 -31.66 29.48 -7.09
C ASN A 308 -32.71 29.90 -8.12
N GLU A 309 -34.01 29.66 -7.86
CA GLU A 309 -35.12 30.18 -8.66
C GLU A 309 -35.06 31.71 -8.76
N LYS A 310 -34.84 32.41 -7.64
CA LYS A 310 -34.69 33.87 -7.64
C LYS A 310 -33.49 34.35 -8.44
N ILE A 311 -32.36 33.66 -8.31
CA ILE A 311 -31.13 33.96 -9.05
C ILE A 311 -31.39 33.89 -10.57
N ILE A 312 -32.05 32.83 -11.04
CA ILE A 312 -32.37 32.63 -12.46
C ILE A 312 -33.36 33.68 -12.94
N LEU A 313 -34.47 33.88 -12.22
CA LEU A 313 -35.52 34.83 -12.63
C LEU A 313 -35.08 36.29 -12.59
N SER A 314 -34.15 36.64 -11.70
CA SER A 314 -33.56 37.99 -11.61
C SER A 314 -32.29 38.16 -12.42
N LYS A 315 -31.82 37.09 -13.09
CA LYS A 315 -30.58 37.08 -13.88
C LYS A 315 -29.39 37.70 -13.14
N VAL A 316 -29.23 37.32 -11.88
CA VAL A 316 -28.05 37.68 -11.07
C VAL A 316 -26.79 37.16 -11.80
N PRO A 317 -25.62 37.82 -11.70
CA PRO A 317 -24.39 37.32 -12.32
C PRO A 317 -24.19 35.81 -12.08
N ASP A 318 -23.76 35.11 -13.13
CA ASP A 318 -23.52 33.66 -13.15
C ASP A 318 -24.77 32.76 -13.03
N PHE A 319 -25.99 33.31 -13.16
CA PHE A 319 -27.23 32.51 -13.11
C PHE A 319 -27.27 31.35 -14.13
N GLN A 320 -26.57 31.51 -15.26
CA GLN A 320 -26.44 30.53 -16.33
C GLN A 320 -25.84 29.20 -15.87
N ASP A 321 -25.05 29.21 -14.79
CA ASP A 321 -24.41 28.01 -14.22
C ASP A 321 -25.42 27.10 -13.53
N PHE A 322 -26.60 27.62 -13.19
CA PHE A 322 -27.71 26.86 -12.61
C PHE A 322 -28.69 26.31 -13.64
N ILE A 323 -28.46 26.53 -14.94
CA ILE A 323 -29.34 26.08 -16.02
C ILE A 323 -28.65 24.94 -16.78
N ALA A 324 -29.30 23.77 -16.80
CA ALA A 324 -28.77 22.60 -17.49
C ALA A 324 -28.67 22.83 -19.00
N GLU A 325 -27.71 22.16 -19.66
CA GLU A 325 -27.49 22.29 -21.11
C GLU A 325 -28.72 21.89 -21.93
N ASP A 326 -29.47 20.89 -21.45
CA ASP A 326 -30.71 20.36 -22.04
C ASP A 326 -31.98 21.08 -21.55
N PHE A 327 -31.85 22.28 -20.97
CA PHE A 327 -32.97 23.02 -20.39
C PHE A 327 -34.05 23.41 -21.43
N THR A 328 -35.31 23.24 -21.01
CA THR A 328 -36.49 23.67 -21.78
C THR A 328 -37.44 24.53 -20.93
N LEU A 329 -37.86 25.67 -21.47
CA LEU A 329 -38.90 26.54 -20.91
C LEU A 329 -40.15 26.51 -21.78
N ILE A 330 -41.32 26.19 -21.23
CA ILE A 330 -42.61 26.33 -21.89
C ILE A 330 -43.33 27.56 -21.34
N LYS A 331 -43.56 28.56 -22.19
CA LYS A 331 -44.33 29.75 -21.83
C LYS A 331 -45.83 29.46 -21.79
N GLU A 332 -46.59 30.40 -21.24
CA GLU A 332 -48.06 30.38 -21.18
C GLU A 332 -48.73 30.18 -22.55
N ASN A 333 -48.14 30.74 -23.61
CA ASN A 333 -48.63 30.60 -24.99
C ASN A 333 -48.23 29.28 -25.67
N GLY A 334 -47.58 28.36 -24.95
CA GLY A 334 -47.05 27.10 -25.49
C GLY A 334 -45.75 27.24 -26.27
N GLN A 335 -45.15 28.44 -26.35
CA GLN A 335 -43.84 28.62 -26.98
C GLN A 335 -42.76 27.99 -26.12
N GLU A 336 -41.95 27.13 -26.73
CA GLU A 336 -40.75 26.56 -26.12
C GLU A 336 -39.56 27.50 -26.31
N LEU A 337 -38.74 27.63 -25.27
CA LEU A 337 -37.43 28.28 -25.33
C LEU A 337 -36.36 27.33 -24.80
N ASN A 338 -35.22 27.30 -25.48
CA ASN A 338 -34.04 26.57 -25.03
C ASN A 338 -33.17 27.42 -24.07
N ARG A 339 -32.11 26.82 -23.53
CA ARG A 339 -31.15 27.49 -22.62
C ARG A 339 -30.62 28.83 -23.16
N GLN A 340 -30.18 28.86 -24.42
CA GLN A 340 -29.53 30.03 -24.99
C GLN A 340 -30.52 31.18 -25.20
N GLU A 341 -31.72 30.86 -25.68
CA GLU A 341 -32.81 31.82 -25.84
C GLU A 341 -33.29 32.41 -24.50
N LEU A 342 -33.27 31.60 -23.43
CA LEU A 342 -33.55 32.09 -22.08
C LEU A 342 -32.46 33.06 -21.60
N ILE A 343 -31.19 32.73 -21.82
CA ILE A 343 -30.05 33.55 -21.37
C ILE A 343 -30.09 34.92 -22.06
N GLU A 344 -30.33 34.96 -23.37
CA GLU A 344 -30.38 36.19 -24.18
C GLU A 344 -31.63 37.06 -23.90
N ASN A 345 -32.68 36.53 -23.28
CA ASN A 345 -33.90 37.27 -23.00
C ASN A 345 -33.68 38.41 -21.96
N PRO A 346 -33.98 39.69 -22.24
CA PRO A 346 -33.72 40.77 -21.29
C PRO A 346 -34.76 40.86 -20.14
N ASN A 347 -35.77 40.00 -20.10
CA ASN A 347 -36.82 40.08 -19.10
C ASN A 347 -36.34 39.63 -17.71
N PHE A 348 -36.74 40.41 -16.69
CA PHE A 348 -36.53 40.14 -15.27
C PHE A 348 -37.87 40.05 -14.57
N TYR A 349 -37.99 39.13 -13.61
CA TYR A 349 -39.23 38.95 -12.85
C TYR A 349 -39.08 39.35 -11.38
N PRO A 350 -40.13 39.92 -10.75
CA PRO A 350 -40.12 40.23 -9.33
C PRO A 350 -39.94 38.96 -8.47
N CYS A 351 -39.30 39.10 -7.31
CA CYS A 351 -38.79 37.99 -6.50
C CYS A 351 -39.70 37.54 -5.34
N ASN A 352 -40.99 37.87 -5.38
CA ASN A 352 -41.92 37.52 -4.32
C ASN A 352 -42.77 36.34 -4.78
N PHE A 353 -42.33 35.13 -4.46
CA PHE A 353 -43.09 33.91 -4.72
C PHE A 353 -44.19 33.76 -3.69
N ASP A 354 -45.41 33.53 -4.16
CA ASP A 354 -46.54 33.11 -3.33
C ASP A 354 -46.70 31.58 -3.43
N ASP A 355 -47.08 30.93 -2.32
CA ASP A 355 -47.39 29.49 -2.26
C ASP A 355 -46.28 28.60 -2.87
N PHE A 356 -45.03 28.82 -2.44
CA PHE A 356 -43.90 28.01 -2.88
C PHE A 356 -43.96 26.61 -2.28
N GLN A 357 -44.10 25.61 -3.13
CA GLN A 357 -44.16 24.20 -2.76
C GLN A 357 -43.07 23.41 -3.45
N LEU A 358 -42.40 22.55 -2.69
CA LEU A 358 -41.42 21.61 -3.20
C LEU A 358 -41.92 20.18 -3.00
N GLN A 359 -41.93 19.41 -4.09
CA GLN A 359 -42.22 17.98 -4.09
C GLN A 359 -40.97 17.20 -4.48
N SER A 360 -40.59 16.23 -3.65
CA SER A 360 -39.47 15.34 -3.95
C SER A 360 -39.90 14.20 -4.87
N ILE A 361 -39.39 14.18 -6.11
CA ILE A 361 -39.62 13.09 -7.06
C ILE A 361 -38.63 11.95 -6.83
N SER A 362 -37.36 12.30 -6.60
CA SER A 362 -36.29 11.38 -6.20
C SER A 362 -35.29 12.10 -5.30
N GLN A 363 -34.25 11.41 -4.81
CA GLN A 363 -33.16 12.09 -4.10
C GLN A 363 -32.50 13.18 -4.95
N LYS A 364 -32.29 12.91 -6.25
CA LYS A 364 -31.62 13.83 -7.20
C LYS A 364 -32.58 14.74 -7.98
N THR A 365 -33.91 14.63 -7.80
CA THR A 365 -34.88 15.37 -8.62
C THR A 365 -36.00 15.96 -7.78
N LYS A 366 -36.18 17.28 -7.86
CA LYS A 366 -37.24 18.02 -7.17
C LYS A 366 -38.14 18.72 -8.17
N LEU A 367 -39.43 18.71 -7.89
CA LEU A 367 -40.44 19.49 -8.58
C LEU A 367 -40.79 20.67 -7.68
N ILE A 368 -40.80 21.87 -8.23
CA ILE A 368 -41.14 23.09 -7.52
C ILE A 368 -42.34 23.72 -8.21
N SER A 369 -43.29 24.23 -7.42
CA SER A 369 -44.41 25.02 -7.91
C SER A 369 -44.54 26.29 -7.07
N TYR A 370 -44.80 27.42 -7.70
CA TYR A 370 -45.09 28.68 -7.02
C TYR A 370 -45.93 29.60 -7.89
N GLN A 371 -46.45 30.66 -7.29
CA GLN A 371 -47.23 31.69 -7.96
C GLN A 371 -46.42 32.99 -8.06
N LEU A 372 -46.46 33.60 -9.24
CA LEU A 372 -45.80 34.87 -9.53
C LEU A 372 -46.59 35.63 -10.61
N ASP A 373 -46.88 36.91 -10.38
CA ASP A 373 -47.63 37.78 -11.31
C ASP A 373 -48.95 37.17 -11.83
N GLY A 374 -49.67 36.46 -10.95
CA GLY A 374 -50.94 35.79 -11.30
C GLY A 374 -50.79 34.54 -12.18
N LYS A 375 -49.57 34.03 -12.34
CA LYS A 375 -49.24 32.82 -13.10
C LYS A 375 -48.71 31.74 -12.17
N ILE A 376 -48.88 30.48 -12.58
CA ILE A 376 -48.30 29.33 -11.89
C ILE A 376 -47.03 28.95 -12.63
N HIS A 377 -45.94 28.90 -11.89
CA HIS A 377 -44.64 28.48 -12.36
C HIS A 377 -44.35 27.09 -11.83
N THR A 378 -43.85 26.21 -12.69
CA THR A 378 -43.48 24.84 -12.32
C THR A 378 -42.10 24.54 -12.86
N SER A 379 -41.19 24.16 -11.97
CA SER A 379 -39.78 23.90 -12.31
C SER A 379 -39.38 22.48 -11.91
N ILE A 380 -38.60 21.83 -12.76
CA ILE A 380 -37.92 20.59 -12.40
C ILE A 380 -36.44 20.87 -12.23
N TRP A 381 -35.94 20.53 -11.05
CA TRP A 381 -34.54 20.64 -10.66
C TRP A 381 -33.92 19.26 -10.55
N ARG A 382 -32.72 19.09 -11.12
CA ARG A 382 -31.94 17.86 -11.04
C ARG A 382 -30.57 18.15 -10.46
N ARG A 383 -30.12 17.30 -9.53
CA ARG A 383 -28.80 17.39 -8.90
C ARG A 383 -27.80 16.48 -9.62
N ASN A 384 -26.64 17.03 -9.92
CA ASN A 384 -25.43 16.32 -10.30
C ASN A 384 -24.24 17.03 -9.64
N GLU A 385 -23.94 16.68 -8.38
CA GLU A 385 -23.03 17.39 -7.47
C GLU A 385 -23.57 18.79 -7.05
N VAL A 386 -24.18 19.53 -7.98
CA VAL A 386 -24.93 20.76 -7.74
C VAL A 386 -26.31 20.70 -8.40
N TRP A 387 -27.23 21.60 -8.01
CA TRP A 387 -28.60 21.64 -8.50
C TRP A 387 -28.71 22.46 -9.78
N TYR A 388 -29.29 21.87 -10.82
CA TYR A 388 -29.55 22.49 -12.11
C TYR A 388 -31.05 22.51 -12.42
N LEU A 389 -31.52 23.60 -13.00
CA LEU A 389 -32.85 23.72 -13.59
C LEU A 389 -32.84 23.04 -14.96
N ILE A 390 -33.64 21.98 -15.12
CA ILE A 390 -33.76 21.22 -16.38
C ILE A 390 -35.04 21.55 -17.14
N PHE A 391 -36.06 22.03 -16.45
CA PHE A 391 -37.35 22.35 -17.07
C PHE A 391 -38.07 23.43 -16.30
N HIS A 392 -38.73 24.33 -17.02
CA HIS A 392 -39.62 25.34 -16.43
C HIS A 392 -40.88 25.49 -17.28
N GLN A 393 -42.04 25.63 -16.64
CA GLN A 393 -43.30 25.86 -17.31
C GLN A 393 -44.07 26.99 -16.63
N VAL A 394 -44.60 27.90 -17.44
CA VAL A 394 -45.47 28.98 -17.00
C VAL A 394 -46.89 28.68 -17.47
N THR A 395 -47.83 28.61 -16.53
CA THR A 395 -49.24 28.34 -16.82
C THR A 395 -50.11 29.47 -16.27
N SER A 396 -51.15 29.84 -17.01
CA SER A 396 -52.14 30.82 -16.53
C SER A 396 -52.89 30.27 -15.32
N LYS A 397 -53.10 31.08 -14.28
CA LYS A 397 -53.95 30.72 -13.14
C LYS A 397 -55.42 30.80 -13.54
N GLN A 398 -55.89 29.88 -14.39
CA GLN A 398 -57.30 29.84 -14.79
C GLN A 398 -58.19 29.43 -13.61
N THR A 399 -59.15 30.30 -13.25
CA THR A 399 -60.30 30.05 -12.37
C THR A 399 -61.40 29.22 -13.03
N SER A 400 -61.06 28.33 -13.98
CA SER A 400 -62.04 27.50 -14.66
C SER A 400 -61.92 26.05 -14.20
N PRO A 401 -63.01 25.40 -13.73
CA PRO A 401 -62.95 24.00 -13.34
C PRO A 401 -62.54 23.18 -14.56
N LEU A 402 -61.41 22.48 -14.44
CA LEU A 402 -60.98 21.47 -15.41
C LEU A 402 -62.20 20.58 -15.69
N LYS A 403 -62.71 20.58 -16.92
CA LYS A 403 -63.66 19.54 -17.37
C LYS A 403 -62.87 18.24 -17.38
N ILE A 404 -62.89 17.53 -16.25
CA ILE A 404 -62.33 16.18 -16.14
C ILE A 404 -63.21 15.27 -16.99
N ASN A 405 -62.89 15.16 -18.28
CA ASN A 405 -63.42 14.09 -19.11
C ASN A 405 -62.77 12.79 -18.61
N ARG A 406 -63.50 12.07 -17.75
CA ARG A 406 -63.13 10.73 -17.32
C ARG A 406 -63.19 9.81 -18.54
N TYR A 407 -62.06 9.55 -19.16
CA TYR A 407 -61.95 8.49 -20.15
C TYR A 407 -62.10 7.14 -19.45
N LYS A 408 -63.16 6.40 -19.77
CA LYS A 408 -63.35 5.01 -19.35
C LYS A 408 -62.43 4.13 -20.20
N ILE A 409 -61.30 3.71 -19.62
CA ILE A 409 -60.47 2.67 -20.23
C ILE A 409 -61.26 1.36 -20.15
N THR A 410 -61.76 0.89 -21.28
CA THR A 410 -62.36 -0.46 -21.40
C THR A 410 -61.24 -1.43 -21.73
N LYS A 411 -60.99 -2.40 -20.84
CA LYS A 411 -60.11 -3.53 -21.13
C LYS A 411 -60.72 -4.34 -22.28
N LYS A 412 -59.92 -4.59 -23.33
CA LYS A 412 -60.23 -5.57 -24.36
C LYS A 412 -59.59 -6.90 -24.00
#